data_AF-A0A1I7H075-F1
#
_entry.id   AF-A0A1I7H075-F1
#
_cell.length_a   1.000
_cell.length_b   1.000
_cell.length_c   1.000
_cell.angle_alpha   90.00
_cell.angle_beta   90.00
_cell.angle_gamma   90.00
#
_symmetry.space_group_name_H-M   'P 1'
#
loop_
_entity.id
_entity.type
_entity.pdbx_description
1 polymer ?
#
loop_
_entity_poly.entity_id
_entity_poly.type
_entity_poly.pdbx_seq_one_letter_code
_entity_poly.pdbx_strand_id
1 'polypeptide(L)'
;MVQIISASDSEKKSNRISITEDYNRKSNSAIKQVKLEDNWTFDINMLVTYSIEQNQYIPIESNSFLTGLVSGYNWEFNSINTNKLNPNGKAEYIANGNLKWNLFGITVYSESKTFNGTIE
;
A
#
# COMPACT_ATOMS: atom_id res chain seq x y z
N MET A 1 0.27 40.61 18.10
CA MET A 1 -0.62 39.52 17.67
C MET A 1 0.13 38.75 16.61
N VAL A 2 0.59 37.54 16.90
CA VAL A 2 1.31 36.69 15.93
C VAL A 2 0.29 35.74 15.34
N GLN A 3 0.01 35.87 14.04
CA GLN A 3 -0.80 34.88 13.31
C GLN A 3 0.11 33.75 12.85
N ILE A 4 -0.11 32.56 13.42
CA ILE A 4 0.44 31.32 12.88
C ILE A 4 -0.51 30.88 11.78
N ILE A 5 -0.11 31.07 10.53
CA ILE A 5 -0.82 30.51 9.38
C ILE A 5 -0.34 29.05 9.27
N SER A 6 -1.07 28.11 9.85
CA SER A 6 -0.85 26.69 9.56
C SER A 6 -1.38 26.43 8.15
N ALA A 7 -0.47 26.15 7.21
CA ALA A 7 -0.86 25.56 5.94
C ALA A 7 -1.60 24.25 6.24
N SER A 8 -2.87 24.18 5.82
CA SER A 8 -3.61 22.93 5.79
C SER A 8 -3.02 22.09 4.67
N ASP A 9 -1.98 21.29 4.96
CA ASP A 9 -1.49 20.22 4.09
C ASP A 9 -2.57 19.13 4.04
N SER A 10 -3.65 19.38 3.29
CA SER A 10 -4.85 18.54 3.27
C SER A 10 -5.00 17.69 2.02
N GLU A 11 -3.91 17.38 1.33
CA GLU A 11 -3.90 16.18 0.48
C GLU A 11 -3.35 15.02 1.31
N LYS A 12 -4.25 14.33 2.02
CA LYS A 12 -3.93 13.01 2.55
C LYS A 12 -3.47 12.15 1.39
N LYS A 13 -2.17 11.83 1.33
CA LYS A 13 -1.65 10.81 0.42
C LYS A 13 -2.46 9.53 0.63
N SER A 14 -3.16 9.13 -0.43
CA SER A 14 -3.89 7.87 -0.42
C SER A 14 -2.87 6.75 -0.47
N ASN A 15 -2.95 5.78 0.45
CA ASN A 15 -2.16 4.56 0.35
C ASN A 15 -2.70 3.61 -0.73
N ARG A 16 -3.26 4.15 -1.81
CA ARG A 16 -3.85 3.42 -2.92
C ARG A 16 -3.18 3.87 -4.21
N ILE A 17 -2.69 2.90 -4.98
CA ILE A 17 -1.91 3.11 -6.19
C ILE A 17 -2.60 2.37 -7.32
N SER A 18 -2.99 3.09 -8.37
CA SER A 18 -3.39 2.50 -9.64
C SER A 18 -2.16 1.91 -10.33
N ILE A 19 -2.23 0.65 -10.75
CA ILE A 19 -1.12 -0.04 -11.43
C ILE A 19 -1.30 0.03 -12.94
N THR A 20 -2.54 -0.19 -13.41
CA THR A 20 -2.88 -0.10 -14.83
C THR A 20 -3.89 1.03 -15.01
N GLU A 21 -3.42 2.23 -15.40
CA GLU A 21 -4.18 3.49 -15.34
C GLU A 21 -5.40 3.55 -16.29
N ASP A 22 -5.42 2.77 -17.37
CA ASP A 22 -6.50 2.77 -18.38
C ASP A 22 -7.37 1.51 -18.37
N TYR A 23 -7.31 0.72 -17.30
CA TYR A 23 -8.03 -0.53 -17.27
C TYR A 23 -9.53 -0.32 -17.00
N ASN A 24 -10.34 -0.50 -18.04
CA ASN A 24 -11.80 -0.45 -17.95
C ASN A 24 -12.28 -1.67 -17.14
N ARG A 25 -12.54 -1.45 -15.84
CA ARG A 25 -12.83 -2.50 -14.86
C ARG A 25 -13.98 -3.40 -15.33
N LYS A 26 -13.66 -4.58 -15.86
CA LYS A 26 -14.63 -5.64 -16.10
C LYS A 26 -15.20 -6.14 -14.77
N SER A 27 -16.39 -6.75 -14.82
CA SER A 27 -17.12 -7.21 -13.63
C SER A 27 -16.36 -8.22 -12.78
N ASN A 28 -15.44 -8.99 -13.38
CA ASN A 28 -14.68 -10.01 -12.66
C ASN A 28 -13.35 -9.45 -12.13
N SER A 29 -13.19 -9.54 -10.81
CA SER A 29 -11.97 -9.16 -10.10
C SER A 29 -11.67 -10.11 -8.97
N ALA A 30 -10.39 -10.20 -8.61
CA ALA A 30 -9.92 -10.93 -7.43
C ALA A 30 -9.03 -10.01 -6.59
N ILE A 31 -9.02 -10.21 -5.28
CA ILE A 31 -8.16 -9.47 -4.37
C ILE A 31 -7.23 -10.47 -3.69
N LYS A 32 -5.94 -10.17 -3.69
CA LYS A 32 -4.91 -10.93 -2.97
C LYS A 32 -4.33 -10.08 -1.86
N GLN A 33 -4.17 -10.65 -0.67
CA GLN A 33 -3.57 -9.98 0.48
C GLN A 33 -2.15 -10.48 0.71
N VAL A 34 -1.24 -9.56 1.00
CA VAL A 34 0.13 -9.83 1.39
C VAL A 34 0.42 -9.09 2.68
N LYS A 35 1.03 -9.77 3.65
CA LYS A 35 1.61 -9.12 4.83
C LYS A 35 3.03 -8.67 4.47
N LEU A 36 3.25 -7.36 4.42
CA LEU A 36 4.55 -6.76 4.10
C LEU A 36 5.50 -6.81 5.31
N GLU A 37 4.97 -6.57 6.51
CA GLU A 37 5.73 -6.62 7.76
C GLU A 37 4.83 -7.16 8.87
N ASP A 38 5.37 -8.09 9.66
CA ASP A 38 4.74 -8.65 10.86
C ASP A 38 5.52 -8.16 12.08
N ASN A 39 4.94 -7.23 12.84
CA ASN A 39 5.53 -6.77 14.09
C ASN A 39 4.63 -7.12 15.28
N TRP A 40 5.23 -7.05 16.46
CA TRP A 40 4.55 -7.29 17.73
C TRP A 40 3.29 -6.42 17.95
N THR A 41 3.28 -5.16 17.49
CA THR A 41 2.22 -4.17 17.80
C THR A 41 1.30 -3.89 16.63
N PHE A 42 1.83 -4.00 15.42
CA PHE A 42 1.12 -3.66 14.20
C PHE A 42 1.66 -4.51 13.05
N ASP A 43 0.83 -4.70 12.04
CA ASP A 43 1.23 -5.26 10.76
C ASP A 43 1.15 -4.19 9.68
N ILE A 44 2.01 -4.31 8.66
CA ILE A 44 1.85 -3.60 7.40
C ILE A 44 1.28 -4.59 6.40
N ASN A 45 0.09 -4.30 5.88
CA ASN A 45 -0.62 -5.15 4.92
C ASN A 45 -0.69 -4.47 3.56
N MET A 46 -0.82 -5.28 2.52
CA MET A 46 -1.06 -4.85 1.15
C MET A 46 -2.16 -5.71 0.52
N LEU A 47 -3.10 -5.07 -0.16
CA LEU A 47 -4.09 -5.70 -1.01
C LEU A 47 -3.76 -5.36 -2.46
N VAL A 48 -3.74 -6.36 -3.32
CA VAL A 48 -3.61 -6.17 -4.78
C VAL A 48 -4.88 -6.66 -5.43
N THR A 49 -5.55 -5.74 -6.12
CA THR A 49 -6.73 -6.04 -6.93
C THR A 49 -6.29 -6.41 -8.33
N TYR A 50 -6.75 -7.56 -8.78
CA TYR A 50 -6.57 -8.06 -10.14
C TYR A 50 -7.89 -8.02 -10.88
N SER A 51 -7.85 -7.67 -12.16
CA SER A 51 -8.94 -7.99 -13.07
C SER A 51 -8.67 -9.31 -13.80
N ILE A 52 -9.75 -10.03 -14.11
CA ILE A 52 -9.68 -11.36 -14.72
C ILE A 52 -10.14 -11.24 -16.18
N GLU A 53 -9.21 -11.42 -17.12
CA GLU A 53 -9.48 -11.40 -18.56
C GLU A 53 -8.87 -12.61 -19.24
N GLN A 54 -9.66 -13.36 -20.03
CA GLN A 54 -9.14 -14.50 -20.80
C GLN A 54 -8.27 -15.45 -19.94
N ASN A 55 -8.70 -15.67 -18.68
CA ASN A 55 -7.99 -16.47 -17.69
C ASN A 55 -6.62 -15.91 -17.22
N GLN A 56 -6.34 -14.63 -17.47
CA GLN A 56 -5.19 -13.87 -16.95
C GLN A 56 -5.63 -12.96 -15.82
N TYR A 57 -4.78 -12.85 -14.79
CA TYR A 57 -4.97 -11.94 -13.66
C TYR A 57 -4.04 -10.74 -13.84
N ILE A 58 -4.61 -9.60 -14.19
CA ILE A 58 -3.89 -8.36 -14.47
C ILE A 58 -4.01 -7.44 -13.25
N PRO A 59 -2.91 -7.01 -12.60
CA PRO A 59 -2.97 -6.12 -11.45
C PRO A 59 -3.45 -4.73 -11.89
N ILE A 60 -4.46 -4.20 -11.22
CA ILE A 60 -5.07 -2.91 -11.59
C ILE A 60 -4.93 -1.85 -10.50
N GLU A 61 -4.89 -2.28 -9.23
CA GLU A 61 -4.83 -1.38 -8.08
C GLU A 61 -4.14 -2.10 -6.92
N SER A 62 -3.42 -1.36 -6.10
CA SER A 62 -2.94 -1.82 -4.80
C SER A 62 -3.32 -0.83 -3.72
N ASN A 63 -3.59 -1.35 -2.52
CA ASN A 63 -3.77 -0.55 -1.32
C ASN A 63 -2.95 -1.12 -0.17
N SER A 64 -2.30 -0.27 0.62
CA SER A 64 -1.54 -0.71 1.79
C SER A 64 -1.94 0.04 3.05
N PHE A 65 -1.98 -0.67 4.18
CA PHE A 65 -2.51 -0.15 5.42
C PHE A 65 -1.92 -0.84 6.65
N LEU A 66 -2.01 -0.14 7.78
CA LEU A 66 -1.65 -0.68 9.08
C LEU A 66 -2.84 -1.37 9.73
N THR A 67 -2.58 -2.44 10.47
CA THR A 67 -3.55 -3.06 11.41
C THR A 67 -2.89 -3.23 12.79
N GLY A 68 -3.65 -3.19 13.88
CA GLY A 68 -3.13 -3.32 15.25
C GLY A 68 -3.10 -1.99 16.02
N LEU A 69 -2.08 -1.78 16.85
CA LEU A 69 -1.88 -0.57 17.66
C LEU A 69 -1.23 0.57 16.85
N VAL A 70 -2.03 1.19 15.98
CA VAL A 70 -1.53 2.14 14.96
C VAL A 70 -1.40 3.59 15.42
N SER A 71 -1.81 3.96 16.65
CA SER A 71 -1.86 5.36 17.09
C SER A 71 -0.50 6.07 17.10
N GLY A 72 0.59 5.31 17.26
CA GLY A 72 1.96 5.82 17.22
C GLY A 72 2.61 5.75 15.83
N TYR A 73 1.87 5.36 14.80
CA TYR A 73 2.43 5.05 13.49
C TYR A 73 1.63 5.68 12.36
N ASN A 74 2.33 6.10 11.31
CA ASN A 74 1.73 6.44 10.05
C ASN A 74 2.50 5.74 8.93
N TRP A 75 1.77 5.09 8.03
CA TRP A 75 2.33 4.39 6.89
C TRP A 75 1.99 5.15 5.61
N GLU A 76 3.02 5.45 4.83
CA GLU A 76 2.89 6.10 3.53
C GLU A 76 3.33 5.13 2.44
N PHE A 77 2.37 4.58 1.70
CA PHE A 77 2.64 3.69 0.59
C PHE A 77 3.01 4.50 -0.65
N ASN A 78 4.24 4.32 -1.14
CA ASN A 78 4.81 5.17 -2.18
C ASN A 78 4.77 4.53 -3.56
N SER A 79 5.08 3.23 -3.66
CA SER A 79 5.07 2.53 -4.95
C SER A 79 4.92 1.03 -4.81
N ILE A 80 4.45 0.40 -5.88
CA ILE A 80 4.48 -1.04 -6.08
C ILE A 80 4.85 -1.33 -7.54
N ASN A 81 5.70 -2.32 -7.74
CA ASN A 81 5.91 -2.96 -9.02
C ASN A 81 5.52 -4.43 -8.88
N THR A 82 4.63 -4.92 -9.74
CA THR A 82 4.20 -6.31 -9.80
C THR A 82 3.75 -6.66 -11.21
N ASN A 83 3.85 -7.94 -11.56
CA ASN A 83 3.40 -8.47 -12.84
C ASN A 83 2.02 -9.13 -12.75
N LYS A 84 1.51 -9.58 -13.90
CA LYS A 84 0.37 -10.51 -13.98
C LYS A 84 0.67 -11.77 -13.17
N LEU A 85 -0.35 -12.43 -12.62
CA LEU A 85 -0.14 -13.74 -12.01
C LEU A 85 0.31 -14.73 -13.09
N ASN A 86 1.32 -15.54 -12.77
CA ASN A 86 1.77 -16.64 -13.60
C ASN A 86 0.72 -17.79 -13.59
N PRO A 87 0.90 -18.85 -14.42
CA PRO A 87 -0.04 -19.98 -14.45
C PRO A 87 -0.25 -20.70 -13.10
N ASN A 88 0.67 -20.54 -12.15
CA ASN A 88 0.56 -21.09 -10.80
C ASN A 88 -0.14 -20.12 -9.82
N GLY A 89 -0.67 -19.00 -10.31
CA GLY A 89 -1.36 -18.00 -9.50
C GLY A 89 -0.44 -17.08 -8.70
N LYS A 90 0.85 -16.98 -9.04
CA LYS A 90 1.85 -16.21 -8.28
C LYS A 90 2.41 -15.02 -9.06
N ALA A 91 2.76 -13.93 -8.39
CA ALA A 91 3.52 -12.82 -8.96
C ALA A 91 4.54 -12.26 -7.98
N GLU A 92 5.74 -11.93 -8.47
CA GLU A 92 6.72 -11.18 -7.67
C GLU A 92 6.31 -9.72 -7.54
N TYR A 93 6.60 -9.14 -6.38
CA TYR A 93 6.37 -7.72 -6.14
C TYR A 93 7.57 -7.05 -5.46
N ILE A 94 7.69 -5.74 -5.71
CA ILE A 94 8.54 -4.82 -4.96
C ILE A 94 7.66 -3.66 -4.51
N ALA A 95 7.51 -3.45 -3.21
CA ALA A 95 6.69 -2.41 -2.61
C ALA A 95 7.55 -1.47 -1.76
N ASN A 96 7.33 -0.16 -1.89
CA ASN A 96 8.08 0.85 -1.16
C ASN A 96 7.14 1.78 -0.40
N GLY A 97 7.58 2.24 0.76
CA GLY A 97 6.87 3.25 1.53
C GLY A 97 7.70 3.80 2.67
N ASN A 98 7.11 4.71 3.44
CA ASN A 98 7.73 5.30 4.63
C ASN A 98 6.89 4.97 5.87
N LEU A 99 7.54 4.40 6.89
CA LEU A 99 6.95 4.24 8.21
C LEU A 99 7.38 5.41 9.09
N LYS A 100 6.40 6.21 9.51
CA LYS A 100 6.57 7.35 10.41
C LYS A 100 6.16 6.97 11.81
N TRP A 101 7.00 7.31 12.77
CA TRP A 101 6.75 7.14 14.20
C TRP A 101 6.31 8.46 14.79
N ASN A 102 5.15 8.45 15.43
CA ASN A 102 4.53 9.63 16.00
C ASN A 102 4.50 9.53 17.53
N LEU A 103 4.91 10.60 18.20
CA LEU A 103 4.75 10.79 19.64
C LEU A 103 3.86 12.02 19.87
N PHE A 104 2.72 11.83 20.52
CA PHE A 104 1.71 12.89 20.74
C PHE A 104 1.31 13.66 19.47
N GLY A 105 1.20 12.95 18.34
CA GLY A 105 0.82 13.53 17.04
C GLY A 105 1.96 14.18 16.25
N ILE A 106 3.19 14.21 16.79
CA ILE A 106 4.38 14.74 16.10
C ILE A 106 5.20 13.59 15.56
N THR A 107 5.55 13.62 14.27
CA THR A 107 6.49 12.65 13.68
C THR A 107 7.90 12.89 14.21
N VAL A 108 8.44 11.93 14.96
CA VAL A 108 9.78 12.00 15.55
C VAL A 108 10.83 11.22 14.76
N TYR A 109 10.39 10.24 13.96
CA TYR A 109 11.25 9.43 13.12
C TYR A 109 10.50 8.96 11.86
N SER A 110 11.22 8.82 10.76
CA SER A 110 10.70 8.32 9.49
C SER A 110 11.71 7.34 8.89
N GLU A 111 11.23 6.14 8.58
CA GLU A 111 12.03 5.05 8.01
C GLU A 111 11.51 4.72 6.62
N SER A 112 12.39 4.74 5.62
CA SER A 112 12.06 4.21 4.30
C SER A 112 12.18 2.69 4.31
N LYS A 113 11.13 2.01 3.83
CA LYS A 113 11.06 0.55 3.79
C LYS A 113 10.83 0.07 2.36
N THR A 114 11.52 -1.02 2.01
CA THR A 114 11.37 -1.75 0.75
C THR A 114 11.07 -3.21 1.06
N PHE A 115 9.96 -3.70 0.52
CA PHE A 115 9.50 -5.07 0.66
C PHE A 115 9.57 -5.77 -0.68
N ASN A 116 10.09 -7.00 -0.68
CA ASN A 116 10.11 -7.87 -1.85
C ASN A 116 9.47 -9.20 -1.47
N GLY A 117 8.72 -9.81 -2.36
CA GLY A 117 8.09 -11.10 -2.08
C GLY A 117 7.24 -11.61 -3.22
N THR A 118 6.34 -12.53 -2.90
CA THR A 118 5.42 -13.15 -3.86
C THR A 118 3.98 -12.99 -3.38
N ILE A 119 3.10 -12.59 -4.30
CA ILE A 119 1.64 -12.57 -4.14
C ILE A 119 1.11 -13.95 -4.53
N GLU A 120 0.26 -14.56 -3.70
CA GLU A 120 -0.31 -15.92 -3.91
C GLU A 120 -1.81 -16.02 -3.73
#